data_AF-X1LQH6-F1
#
_entry.id   AF-X1LQH6-F1
#
_cell.length_a   1.000
_cell.length_b   1.000
_cell.length_c   1.000
_cell.angle_alpha   90.00
_cell.angle_beta   90.00
_cell.angle_gamma   90.00
#
_symmetry.space_group_name_H-M   'P 1'
#
loop_
_entity.id
_entity.type
_entity.pdbx_description
1 polymer ?
#
loop_
_entity_poly.entity_id
_entity_poly.type
_entity_poly.pdbx_seq_one_letter_code
_entity_poly.pdbx_strand_id
1 'polypeptide(L)' 'ISGVNLGLYDVPEGSEVFMHTPVTQDVALRHGGGTNTHLGIGSKYANAKYQRRMSMGDRIALEIKRAIKRDMLAELVT' A
#
# COMPACT_ATOMS: atom_id res chain seq x y z
N ILE A 1 24.22 -3.95 -11.03
CA ILE A 1 23.53 -4.71 -9.96
C ILE A 1 23.21 -6.07 -10.56
N SER A 2 23.65 -7.19 -9.96
CA SER A 2 23.30 -8.53 -10.48
C SER A 2 21.81 -8.80 -10.27
N GLY A 3 21.18 -9.60 -11.14
CA GLY A 3 19.76 -9.98 -11.00
C GLY A 3 19.44 -10.59 -9.63
N VAL A 4 20.37 -11.38 -9.09
CA VAL A 4 20.26 -11.99 -7.75
C VAL A 4 20.09 -10.95 -6.64
N ASN A 5 20.80 -9.82 -6.71
CA ASN A 5 20.67 -8.74 -5.72
C ASN A 5 19.29 -8.06 -5.76
N LEU A 6 18.54 -8.26 -6.84
CA LEU A 6 17.19 -7.74 -7.05
C LEU A 6 16.12 -8.82 -6.83
N GLY A 7 16.50 -10.00 -6.34
CA GLY A 7 15.60 -11.13 -6.11
C GLY A 7 15.21 -11.89 -7.38
N LEU A 8 15.97 -11.73 -8.47
CA LEU A 8 15.76 -12.44 -9.74
C LEU A 8 16.71 -13.62 -9.81
N TYR A 9 16.14 -14.82 -9.80
CA TYR A 9 16.92 -16.07 -9.74
C TYR A 9 16.94 -16.82 -11.08
N ASP A 10 16.11 -16.38 -12.03
CA ASP A 10 15.94 -16.96 -13.36
C ASP A 10 16.62 -16.16 -14.48
N VAL A 11 17.32 -15.07 -14.13
CA VAL A 11 18.06 -14.23 -15.08
C VAL A 11 19.46 -14.81 -15.31
N PRO A 12 19.86 -15.14 -16.56
CA PRO A 12 21.19 -15.67 -16.84
C PRO A 12 22.29 -14.69 -16.46
N GLU A 13 23.41 -15.22 -15.98
CA GLU A 13 24.59 -14.42 -15.61
C GLU A 13 25.09 -13.57 -16.79
N GLY A 14 25.35 -12.29 -16.54
CA GLY A 14 25.76 -11.33 -17.57
C GLY A 14 24.61 -10.69 -18.36
N SER A 15 23.36 -11.06 -18.11
CA SER A 15 22.20 -10.43 -18.78
C SER A 15 21.86 -9.07 -18.18
N GLU A 16 21.35 -8.16 -19.02
CA GLU A 16 20.79 -6.89 -18.54
C GLU A 16 19.49 -7.11 -17.77
N VAL A 17 19.32 -6.32 -16.71
CA VAL A 17 18.17 -6.37 -15.81
C VAL A 17 17.46 -5.03 -15.89
N PHE A 18 16.25 -5.01 -16.45
CA PHE A 18 15.52 -3.77 -16.74
C PHE A 18 14.46 -3.47 -15.68
N MET A 19 14.33 -2.20 -15.28
CA MET A 19 13.21 -1.68 -14.50
C MET A 19 12.98 -2.34 -13.12
N HIS A 20 14.02 -2.93 -12.52
CA HIS A 20 13.95 -3.52 -11.17
C HIS A 20 14.32 -2.53 -10.05
N THR A 21 14.78 -1.34 -10.41
CA THR A 21 14.86 -0.21 -9.49
C THR A 21 13.57 0.58 -9.58
N PRO A 22 12.75 0.66 -8.51
CA PRO A 22 11.55 1.48 -8.53
C PRO A 22 11.89 2.95 -8.75
N VAL A 23 11.25 3.57 -9.74
CA VAL A 23 11.33 5.01 -9.99
C VAL A 23 9.92 5.59 -9.83
N THR A 24 9.78 6.62 -9.01
CA THR A 24 8.50 7.29 -8.80
C THR A 24 8.31 8.40 -9.82
N GLN A 25 7.28 8.30 -10.65
CA GLN A 25 6.94 9.31 -11.65
C GLN A 25 5.91 10.33 -11.14
N ASP A 26 4.95 9.89 -10.35
CA ASP A 26 3.87 10.71 -9.78
C ASP A 26 3.44 10.18 -8.41
N VAL A 27 2.85 11.04 -7.58
CA VAL A 27 2.40 10.75 -6.23
C VAL A 27 1.00 11.31 -6.00
N ALA A 28 0.07 10.42 -5.66
CA ALA A 28 -1.23 10.85 -5.16
C ALA A 28 -1.14 11.25 -3.67
N LEU A 29 -1.37 12.53 -3.36
CA LEU A 29 -1.43 13.06 -1.98
C LEU A 29 -2.75 12.74 -1.25
N ARG A 30 -3.53 11.82 -1.82
CA ARG A 30 -4.79 11.32 -1.30
C ARG A 30 -4.90 9.84 -1.66
N HIS A 31 -6.02 9.25 -1.30
CA HIS A 31 -6.38 7.93 -1.78
C HIS A 31 -6.29 7.81 -3.32
N GLY A 32 -5.42 6.93 -3.81
CA GLY A 32 -5.28 6.61 -5.24
C GLY A 32 -6.35 5.61 -5.71
N GLY A 33 -6.72 5.63 -7.00
CA GLY A 33 -7.82 4.82 -7.52
C GLY A 33 -7.58 3.31 -7.54
N GLY A 34 -6.32 2.85 -7.61
CA GLY A 34 -5.98 1.41 -7.65
C GLY A 34 -6.31 0.64 -6.37
N THR A 35 -6.60 1.34 -5.29
CA THR A 35 -7.11 0.77 -4.04
C THR A 35 -8.49 0.11 -4.20
N ASN A 36 -9.28 0.50 -5.23
CA ASN A 36 -10.62 -0.03 -5.50
C ASN A 36 -10.61 -1.54 -5.76
N THR A 37 -9.52 -2.09 -6.28
CA THR A 37 -9.29 -3.53 -6.46
C THR A 37 -9.47 -4.33 -5.17
N HIS A 38 -9.37 -3.67 -4.01
CA HIS A 38 -9.42 -4.28 -2.69
C HIS A 38 -10.73 -4.03 -1.93
N LEU A 39 -11.76 -3.45 -2.54
CA LEU A 39 -13.03 -3.18 -1.85
C LEU A 39 -13.72 -4.47 -1.38
N GLY A 40 -13.79 -5.48 -2.25
CA GLY A 40 -14.53 -6.73 -1.99
C GLY A 40 -13.80 -7.73 -1.09
N ILE A 41 -12.47 -7.81 -1.18
CA ILE A 41 -11.66 -8.82 -0.48
C ILE A 41 -10.65 -8.24 0.52
N GLY A 42 -10.46 -6.93 0.52
CA GLY A 42 -9.41 -6.26 1.30
C GLY A 42 -8.02 -6.43 0.69
N SER A 43 -7.05 -5.65 1.15
CA SER A 43 -5.65 -5.80 0.70
C SER A 43 -4.92 -6.87 1.51
N LYS A 44 -4.00 -7.62 0.88
CA LYS A 44 -3.24 -8.69 1.56
C LYS A 44 -2.56 -8.17 2.83
N TYR A 45 -1.89 -7.02 2.73
CA TYR A 45 -1.17 -6.40 3.84
C TYR A 45 -2.11 -5.88 4.94
N ALA A 46 -3.20 -5.20 4.57
CA ALA A 46 -4.14 -4.71 5.59
C ALA A 46 -4.87 -5.86 6.28
N ASN A 47 -5.26 -6.90 5.55
CA ASN A 47 -5.92 -8.06 6.12
C ASN A 47 -5.00 -8.77 7.15
N ALA A 48 -3.72 -8.95 6.82
CA ALA A 48 -2.75 -9.51 7.75
C ALA A 48 -2.55 -8.63 9.01
N LYS A 49 -2.53 -7.30 8.87
CA LYS A 49 -2.38 -6.40 10.02
C LYS A 49 -3.61 -6.36 10.92
N TYR A 50 -4.80 -6.30 10.33
CA TYR A 50 -6.05 -6.07 11.05
C TYR A 50 -6.85 -7.34 11.32
N GLN A 51 -6.36 -8.50 10.84
CA GLN A 51 -6.98 -9.81 11.01
C GLN A 51 -8.46 -9.84 10.57
N ARG A 52 -8.78 -9.03 9.55
CA ARG A 52 -10.10 -8.94 8.93
C ARG A 52 -10.00 -8.33 7.55
N ARG A 53 -11.01 -8.54 6.71
CA ARG A 53 -11.16 -7.80 5.44
C ARG A 53 -11.10 -6.29 5.70
N MET A 54 -10.17 -5.62 5.03
CA MET A 54 -9.93 -4.19 5.17
C MET A 54 -9.61 -3.57 3.80
N SER A 55 -10.54 -2.75 3.30
CA SER A 55 -10.29 -1.83 2.19
C SER A 55 -9.63 -0.54 2.69
N MET A 56 -9.16 0.29 1.77
CA MET A 56 -8.67 1.63 2.13
C MET A 56 -9.79 2.55 2.65
N GLY A 57 -11.02 2.40 2.18
CA GLY A 57 -12.19 3.11 2.71
C GLY A 57 -12.49 2.69 4.16
N ASP A 58 -12.51 1.38 4.44
CA ASP A 58 -12.66 0.86 5.80
C ASP A 58 -11.57 1.39 6.73
N ARG A 59 -10.34 1.50 6.23
CA ARG A 59 -9.19 2.01 6.98
C ARG A 59 -9.35 3.48 7.33
N ILE A 60 -9.81 4.32 6.40
CA ILE A 60 -10.09 5.75 6.66
C ILE A 60 -11.21 5.87 7.70
N ALA A 61 -12.32 5.14 7.51
CA ALA A 61 -13.44 5.13 8.47
C ALA A 61 -13.02 4.67 9.87
N LEU A 62 -12.14 3.67 9.96
CA LEU A 62 -11.58 3.21 11.24
C LEU A 62 -10.76 4.30 11.95
N GLU A 63 -10.02 5.13 11.22
CA GLU A 63 -9.26 6.23 11.82
C GLU A 63 -10.19 7.30 12.38
N ILE A 64 -11.19 7.71 11.60
CA ILE A 64 -12.21 8.68 12.05
C ILE A 64 -12.89 8.16 13.32
N LYS A 65 -13.30 6.88 13.33
CA LYS A 65 -13.91 6.24 14.52
C LYS A 65 -12.97 6.26 15.74
N ARG A 66 -11.67 6.08 15.54
CA ARG A 66 -10.67 6.12 16.63
C ARG A 66 -10.43 7.52 17.14
N ALA A 67 -10.36 8.51 16.25
CA ALA A 67 -10.18 9.91 16.60
C ALA A 67 -11.38 10.44 17.40
N ILE A 68 -12.61 10.15 16.97
CA ILE A 68 -13.83 10.51 17.73
C ILE A 68 -13.78 9.90 19.14
N LYS A 69 -13.40 8.61 19.27
CA LYS A 69 -13.29 7.94 20.57
C LYS A 69 -12.22 8.53 21.49
N ARG A 70 -11.23 9.21 20.93
CA ARG A 70 -10.11 9.81 21.66
C ARG A 70 -10.24 11.33 21.81
N ASP A 71 -11.34 11.90 21.32
CA ASP A 71 -11.54 13.35 21.22
C ASP A 71 -10.43 14.08 20.44
N MET A 72 -9.94 13.42 19.38
CA MET A 72 -8.85 13.90 18.52
C MET A 72 -9.29 14.13 17.07
N LEU A 73 -10.57 14.38 16.83
CA LEU A 73 -11.07 14.56 15.44
C LEU A 73 -10.43 15.78 14.75
N ALA A 74 -10.17 16.83 15.52
CA ALA A 74 -9.52 18.06 15.03
C ALA A 74 -8.13 17.83 14.44
N GLU A 75 -7.45 16.74 14.80
CA GLU A 75 -6.13 16.40 14.24
C GLU A 75 -6.20 15.78 12.83
N LEU A 76 -7.39 15.33 12.40
CA LEU A 76 -7.58 14.68 11.10
C LEU A 76 -8.21 15.57 10.04
N VAL A 77 -8.89 16.64 10.46
CA VAL A 77 -9.64 17.53 9.59
C VAL A 77 -9.00 18.91 9.61
N THR A 78 -9.03 19.59 8.47
CA THR A 78 -8.48 20.93 8.27
C THR A 78 -9.49 21.78 7.52
#